data_AF-A0A7W5LLI9-F1
#
_entry.id   AF-A0A7W5LLI9-F1
#
_cell.length_a   1.000
_cell.length_b   1.000
_cell.length_c   1.000
_cell.angle_alpha   90.00
_cell.angle_beta   90.00
_cell.angle_gamma   90.00
#
_symmetry.space_group_name_H-M   'P 1'
#
loop_
_entity.id
_entity.type
_entity.pdbx_description
1 polymer ?
#
loop_
_entity_poly.entity_id
_entity_poly.type
_entity_poly.pdbx_seq_one_letter_code
_entity_poly.pdbx_strand_id
1 'polypeptide(L)' 'MLKLPAMRGRLQILGAKSAALQDLFEAYEDASVTLERLLKEPDSDARLMIREYETICSEVENDVIEYCLGHSPDVPK' A
#
# COMPACT_ATOMS: atom_id res chain seq x y z
N MET A 1 3.74 -6.54 -3.80
CA MET A 1 2.76 -6.16 -4.85
C MET A 1 1.38 -5.87 -4.25
N LEU A 2 0.90 -4.62 -4.36
CA LEU A 2 -0.44 -4.16 -3.90
C LEU A 2 -1.58 -5.11 -4.29
N LYS A 3 -2.44 -5.44 -3.32
CA LYS A 3 -3.63 -6.29 -3.48
C LYS A 3 -4.84 -5.54 -4.06
N LEU A 4 -4.62 -4.62 -5.01
CA LEU A 4 -5.68 -3.84 -5.66
C LEU A 4 -5.78 -4.17 -7.17
N PRO A 5 -6.20 -5.40 -7.56
CA PRO A 5 -6.26 -5.81 -8.97
C PRO A 5 -7.12 -4.87 -9.83
N ALA A 6 -8.23 -4.37 -9.28
CA ALA A 6 -9.15 -3.48 -9.99
C ALA A 6 -8.55 -2.09 -10.28
N MET A 7 -7.57 -1.64 -9.49
CA MET A 7 -6.94 -0.33 -9.66
C MET A 7 -5.56 -0.39 -10.34
N ARG A 8 -5.01 -1.59 -10.53
CA ARG A 8 -3.65 -1.82 -11.05
C ARG A 8 -3.32 -1.01 -12.32
N GLY A 9 -4.23 -0.98 -13.30
CA GLY A 9 -4.01 -0.25 -14.56
C GLY A 9 -3.96 1.27 -14.37
N ARG A 10 -4.81 1.83 -13.50
CA ARG A 10 -4.80 3.28 -13.19
C ARG A 10 -3.60 3.65 -12.35
N LEU A 11 -3.27 2.81 -11.36
CA LEU A 11 -2.10 2.99 -10.48
C LEU A 11 -0.80 2.97 -11.27
N GLN A 12 -0.66 2.15 -12.31
CA GLN A 12 0.52 2.19 -13.19
C GLN A 12 0.66 3.52 -13.94
N ILE A 13 -0.44 4.09 -14.41
CA ILE A 13 -0.44 5.37 -15.16
C ILE A 13 -0.19 6.56 -14.23
N LEU A 14 -0.81 6.56 -13.04
CA LEU A 14 -0.66 7.61 -12.04
C LEU A 14 0.70 7.55 -11.34
N GLY A 15 1.18 6.36 -11.00
CA GLY A 15 2.46 6.17 -10.31
C GLY A 15 3.64 6.64 -11.15
N ALA A 16 3.61 6.39 -12.47
CA ALA A 16 4.63 6.91 -13.39
C ALA A 16 4.67 8.44 -13.49
N LYS A 17 3.65 9.15 -12.97
CA LYS A 17 3.50 10.61 -13.07
C LYS A 17 3.50 11.31 -11.71
N SER A 18 3.54 10.58 -10.60
CA SER A 18 3.48 11.15 -9.26
C SER A 18 4.53 10.53 -8.35
N ALA A 19 5.48 11.36 -7.91
CA ALA A 19 6.47 10.98 -6.90
C ALA A 19 5.80 10.59 -5.57
N ALA A 20 4.77 11.34 -5.14
CA ALA A 20 4.05 11.01 -3.90
C ALA A 20 3.38 9.64 -3.95
N LEU A 21 2.81 9.25 -5.10
CA LEU A 21 2.22 7.93 -5.26
C LEU A 21 3.27 6.82 -5.35
N GLN A 22 4.44 7.13 -5.92
CA GLN A 22 5.58 6.23 -5.94
C GLN A 22 6.12 5.97 -4.53
N ASP A 23 6.24 7.01 -3.70
CA ASP A 23 6.66 6.90 -2.29
C ASP A 23 5.69 6.00 -1.49
N LEU A 24 4.38 6.12 -1.73
CA LEU A 24 3.38 5.24 -1.12
C LEU A 24 3.52 3.79 -1.57
N PHE A 25 3.87 3.54 -2.83
CA PHE A 25 4.11 2.17 -3.32
C PHE A 25 5.35 1.54 -2.71
N GLU A 26 6.42 2.31 -2.55
CA GLU A 26 7.65 1.86 -1.90
C GLU A 26 7.39 1.54 -0.42
N ALA A 27 6.70 2.42 0.30
CA ALA A 27 6.32 2.19 1.69
C ALA A 27 5.44 0.94 1.86
N TYR A 28 4.49 0.71 0.95
CA TYR A 28 3.67 -0.50 0.97
C TYR A 28 4.49 -1.76 0.72
N GLU A 29 5.38 -1.72 -0.27
CA GLU A 29 6.22 -2.89 -0.61
C GLU A 29 7.10 -3.26 0.59
N ASP A 30 7.78 -2.30 1.20
CA ASP A 30 8.64 -2.50 2.37
C ASP A 30 7.86 -3.10 3.57
N ALA A 31 6.67 -2.57 3.85
CA ALA A 31 5.80 -3.08 4.90
C ALA A 31 5.32 -4.50 4.60
N SER A 32 4.89 -4.75 3.36
CA SER A 32 4.35 -6.06 2.95
C SER A 32 5.42 -7.15 2.94
N VAL A 33 6.64 -6.85 2.50
CA VAL A 33 7.78 -7.78 2.52
C VAL A 33 8.15 -8.13 3.96
N THR A 34 8.15 -7.14 4.86
CA THR A 34 8.44 -7.39 6.28
C THR A 34 7.35 -8.24 6.93
N LEU A 35 6.07 -7.93 6.67
CA LEU A 35 4.94 -8.72 7.13
C LEU A 35 5.02 -10.17 6.66
N GLU A 36 5.33 -10.39 5.38
CA GLU A 36 5.51 -11.73 4.83
C GLU A 36 6.62 -12.51 5.54
N ARG A 37 7.74 -11.85 5.89
CA ARG A 37 8.82 -12.48 6.63
C ARG A 37 8.37 -12.87 8.04
N LEU A 38 7.68 -11.98 8.75
CA LEU A 38 7.15 -12.24 10.10
C LEU A 38 6.14 -13.40 10.11
N LEU A 39 5.34 -13.52 9.07
CA LEU A 39 4.37 -14.62 8.91
C LEU A 39 5.05 -15.97 8.64
N LYS A 40 6.20 -15.98 7.95
CA LYS A 40 6.96 -17.20 7.63
C LYS A 40 7.80 -17.70 8.80
N GLU A 41 8.33 -16.79 9.62
CA GLU A 41 9.23 -17.10 10.74
C GLU A 41 8.75 -16.44 12.05
N PRO A 42 7.62 -16.90 12.63
CA PRO A 42 7.07 -16.29 13.83
C PRO A 42 7.93 -16.61 15.07
N ASP A 43 8.46 -15.56 15.71
CA ASP A 43 9.06 -15.61 17.05
C ASP A 43 8.05 -15.20 18.14
N SER A 44 8.52 -15.00 19.37
CA SER A 44 7.68 -14.63 20.51
C SER A 44 6.98 -13.26 20.37
N ASP A 45 7.60 -12.31 19.66
CA ASP A 45 7.09 -10.94 19.46
C ASP A 45 6.40 -10.77 18.10
N ALA A 46 6.54 -11.74 17.20
CA ALA A 46 5.99 -11.72 15.86
C ALA A 46 4.49 -11.42 15.83
N ARG A 47 3.70 -11.86 16.82
CA ARG A 47 2.26 -11.55 16.85
C ARG A 47 1.95 -10.05 16.96
N LEU A 48 2.71 -9.31 17.77
CA LEU A 48 2.54 -7.86 17.90
C LEU A 48 3.02 -7.16 16.63
N MET A 49 4.21 -7.52 16.14
CA MET A 49 4.77 -6.94 14.92
C MET A 49 3.90 -7.23 13.70
N ILE A 50 3.33 -8.43 13.57
CA ILE A 50 2.38 -8.78 12.50
C ILE A 50 1.20 -7.81 12.51
N ARG A 51 0.61 -7.55 13.69
CA ARG A 51 -0.51 -6.61 13.79
C ARG A 51 -0.13 -5.20 13.40
N GLU A 52 1.04 -4.74 13.84
CA GLU A 52 1.56 -3.41 13.47
C GLU A 52 1.75 -3.30 11.96
N TYR A 53 2.39 -4.29 11.34
CA TYR A 53 2.62 -4.28 9.89
C TYR A 53 1.33 -4.47 9.07
N GLU A 54 0.35 -5.23 9.56
CA GLU A 54 -1.00 -5.29 8.98
C GLU A 54 -1.67 -3.91 8.98
N THR A 55 -1.58 -3.18 10.10
CA THR A 55 -2.10 -1.82 10.21
C THR A 55 -1.40 -0.88 9.24
N ILE A 56 -0.06 -0.89 9.19
CA ILE A 56 0.71 -0.06 8.26
C ILE A 56 0.31 -0.34 6.81
N CYS A 57 0.19 -1.62 6.41
CA CYS A 57 -0.25 -1.96 5.06
C CYS A 57 -1.63 -1.39 4.74
N SER A 58 -2.57 -1.46 5.69
CA SER A 58 -3.92 -0.92 5.51
C SER A 58 -3.94 0.61 5.44
N GLU A 59 -3.11 1.29 6.22
CA GLU A 59 -3.00 2.76 6.20
C GLU A 59 -2.45 3.23 4.86
N VAL A 60 -1.38 2.62 4.35
CA VAL A 60 -0.81 2.97 3.05
C VAL A 60 -1.78 2.67 1.90
N GLU A 61 -2.53 1.55 1.96
CA GLU A 61 -3.58 1.26 0.98
C GLU A 61 -4.67 2.33 0.96
N ASN A 62 -5.10 2.81 2.13
CA ASN A 62 -6.07 3.90 2.23
C ASN A 62 -5.52 5.21 1.65
N ASP A 63 -4.27 5.56 1.95
CA ASP A 63 -3.63 6.76 1.40
C ASP A 63 -3.53 6.71 -0.13
N VAL A 64 -3.24 5.53 -0.70
CA VAL A 64 -3.25 5.32 -2.17
C VAL A 64 -4.65 5.53 -2.74
N ILE A 65 -5.69 5.03 -2.08
CA ILE A 65 -7.08 5.18 -2.52
C ILE A 65 -7.48 6.67 -2.48
N GLU A 66 -7.24 7.36 -1.36
CA GLU A 66 -7.54 8.77 -1.19
C GLU A 66 -6.78 9.64 -2.19
N TYR A 67 -5.49 9.34 -2.41
CA TYR A 67 -4.70 10.00 -3.45
C TYR A 67 -5.37 9.84 -4.83
N CYS A 68 -5.78 8.62 -5.20
CA CYS A 68 -6.41 8.36 -6.48
C CYS A 68 -7.78 9.03 -6.62
N LEU A 69 -8.58 9.08 -5.55
CA LEU A 69 -9.88 9.75 -5.55
C LEU A 69 -9.73 11.27 -5.67
N GLY A 70 -8.77 11.86 -4.94
CA GLY A 70 -8.49 13.30 -4.98
C GLY A 70 -7.85 13.79 -6.28
N HIS A 71 -7.17 12.91 -7.02
CA HIS A 71 -6.45 13.25 -8.27
C HIS A 71 -7.10 12.64 -9.52
N SER A 72 -8.32 12.10 -9.44
CA SER A 72 -9.05 11.64 -10.61
C SER A 72 -9.63 12.84 -11.39
N PRO A 73 -9.24 13.08 -12.65
CA PRO A 73 -9.78 14.18 -13.45
C PRO A 73 -11.24 13.97 -13.90
N ASP A 74 -11.85 12.82 -13.60
CA ASP A 74 -13.11 12.35 -14.19
C ASP A 74 -14.24 12.07 -13.18
N VAL A 75 -14.12 12.55 -11.94
CA VAL A 75 -15.21 12.44 -10.94
C VAL A 75 -15.83 13.82 -10.74
N PRO A 76 -17.07 14.07 -11.23
CA PRO A 76 -17.81 15.27 -10.89
C PRO A 76 -18.00 15.35 -9.36
N LYS A 77 -17.66 16.51 -8.77
CA LYS A 77 -18.01 16.84 -7.39
C LYS A 77 -19.52 16.96 -7.20
#